data_AF-A0A7V7D733-F1
#
_entry.id   AF-A0A7V7D733-F1
#
_cell.length_a   1.000
_cell.length_b   1.000
_cell.length_c   1.000
_cell.angle_alpha   90.00
_cell.angle_beta   90.00
_cell.angle_gamma   90.00
#
_symmetry.space_group_name_H-M   'P 1'
#
loop_
_entity.id
_entity.type
_entity.pdbx_description
1 polymer ?
#
loop_
_entity_poly.entity_id
_entity_poly.type
_entity_poly.pdbx_seq_one_letter_code
_entity_poly.pdbx_strand_id
1 'polypeptide(L)' 'MSKNSRQKKSSEFSELAREQRPSLLAEFWFFLKHNKKWWLLPILLVLLLLGLLVLLGGTAIAPFIYPLF' A
#
# COMPACT_ATOMS: atom_id res chain seq x y z
N MET A 1 -22.91 -18.82 -45.43
CA MET A 1 -23.28 -17.89 -44.34
C MET A 1 -22.81 -18.43 -42.97
N SER A 2 -21.50 -18.49 -42.63
CA SER A 2 -21.05 -18.93 -41.26
C SER A 2 -19.53 -18.78 -40.92
N LYS A 3 -18.79 -17.86 -41.55
CA LYS A 3 -17.36 -17.63 -41.20
C LYS A 3 -17.13 -16.34 -40.39
N ASN A 4 -18.00 -15.34 -40.55
CA ASN A 4 -17.80 -14.02 -39.97
C ASN A 4 -18.03 -13.96 -38.44
N SER A 5 -18.90 -14.81 -37.89
CA SER A 5 -19.22 -14.85 -36.46
C SER A 5 -18.11 -15.45 -35.58
N ARG A 6 -17.33 -16.40 -36.10
CA ARG A 6 -16.21 -17.01 -35.37
C ARG A 6 -15.02 -16.05 -35.23
N GLN A 7 -14.79 -15.24 -36.26
CA GLN A 7 -13.66 -14.31 -36.32
C GLN A 7 -13.84 -13.11 -35.38
N LYS A 8 -15.08 -12.61 -35.27
CA LYS A 8 -15.45 -11.56 -34.31
C LYS A 8 -15.31 -12.02 -32.86
N LYS A 9 -15.68 -13.28 -32.58
CA LYS A 9 -15.53 -13.86 -31.23
C LYS A 9 -14.06 -14.03 -30.86
N SER A 10 -13.21 -14.50 -31.78
CA SER A 10 -11.77 -14.59 -31.53
C SER A 10 -11.09 -13.23 -31.33
N SER A 11 -11.53 -12.18 -32.03
CA SER A 11 -10.98 -10.83 -31.85
C SER A 11 -11.40 -10.21 -30.51
N GLU A 12 -12.67 -10.39 -30.09
CA GLU A 12 -13.16 -9.94 -28.77
C GLU A 12 -12.42 -10.64 -27.62
N PHE A 13 -12.14 -11.96 -27.72
CA PHE A 13 -11.35 -12.67 -26.71
C PHE A 13 -9.91 -12.15 -26.59
N SER A 14 -9.28 -11.77 -27.70
CA SER A 14 -7.92 -11.19 -27.67
C SER A 14 -7.88 -9.76 -27.14
N GLU A 15 -8.97 -8.99 -27.25
CA GLU A 15 -9.08 -7.67 -26.63
C GLU A 15 -9.29 -7.76 -25.11
N LEU A 16 -10.11 -8.70 -24.64
CA LEU A 16 -10.32 -8.93 -23.20
C LEU A 16 -9.03 -9.38 -22.49
N ALA A 17 -8.16 -10.11 -23.16
CA ALA A 17 -6.84 -10.49 -22.62
C ALA A 17 -5.84 -9.33 -22.58
N ARG A 18 -6.10 -8.26 -23.33
CA ARG A 18 -5.29 -7.03 -23.38
C ARG A 18 -5.71 -5.99 -22.36
N GLU A 19 -6.82 -6.22 -21.64
CA GLU A 19 -7.13 -5.40 -20.47
C GLU A 19 -5.94 -5.46 -19.51
N GLN A 20 -5.35 -4.29 -19.26
CA GLN A 20 -4.23 -4.16 -18.37
C GLN A 20 -4.73 -4.54 -16.98
N ARG A 21 -4.37 -5.74 -16.54
CA ARG A 21 -4.60 -6.15 -15.16
C ARG A 21 -3.97 -5.09 -14.27
N PRO A 22 -4.74 -4.44 -13.38
CA PRO A 22 -4.14 -3.50 -12.46
C PRO A 22 -3.04 -4.22 -11.69
N SER A 23 -1.93 -3.52 -11.46
CA SER A 23 -0.81 -4.13 -10.74
C SER A 23 -1.27 -4.54 -9.33
N LEU A 24 -0.71 -5.62 -8.80
CA LEU A 24 -1.01 -6.07 -7.44
C LEU A 24 -0.83 -4.95 -6.41
N LEU A 25 0.15 -4.07 -6.63
CA LEU A 25 0.37 -2.87 -5.81
C LEU A 25 -0.76 -1.85 -5.93
N ALA A 26 -1.31 -1.64 -7.13
CA ALA A 26 -2.44 -0.75 -7.34
C ALA A 26 -3.73 -1.31 -6.72
N GLU A 27 -3.98 -2.62 -6.85
CA GLU A 27 -5.09 -3.30 -6.17
C GLU A 27 -4.95 -3.22 -4.65
N PHE A 28 -3.74 -3.44 -4.12
CA PHE A 28 -3.46 -3.34 -2.68
C PHE A 28 -3.65 -1.91 -2.15
N TRP A 29 -3.19 -0.90 -2.89
CA TRP A 29 -3.41 0.51 -2.55
C TRP A 29 -4.89 0.89 -2.60
N PHE A 30 -5.61 0.39 -3.61
CA PHE A 30 -7.05 0.59 -3.71
C PHE A 30 -7.78 -0.08 -2.55
N PHE A 31 -7.39 -1.30 -2.17
CA PHE A 31 -7.92 -2.02 -1.02
C PHE A 31 -7.63 -1.27 0.30
N LEU A 32 -6.41 -0.77 0.50
CA LEU A 32 -6.05 0.07 1.65
C LEU A 32 -6.89 1.35 1.70
N LYS A 33 -7.15 1.97 0.54
CA LYS A 33 -7.99 3.18 0.45
C LYS A 33 -9.46 2.87 0.74
N HIS A 34 -9.94 1.69 0.36
CA HIS A 34 -11.32 1.23 0.56
C HIS A 34 -11.57 0.79 2.01
N ASN A 35 -10.57 0.23 2.68
CA ASN A 35 -10.61 -0.06 4.11
C ASN A 35 -10.50 1.26 4.88
N LYS A 36 -11.64 1.73 5.39
CA LYS A 36 -11.87 3.05 5.98
C LYS A 36 -10.62 3.58 6.70
N LYS A 37 -10.00 4.61 6.10
CA LYS A 37 -8.82 5.34 6.60
C LYS A 37 -8.91 5.72 8.09
N TRP A 38 -10.13 5.85 8.61
CA TRP A 38 -10.44 6.07 10.03
C TRP A 38 -9.86 5.04 11.00
N TRP A 39 -9.68 3.78 10.60
CA TRP A 39 -9.06 2.75 11.45
C TRP A 39 -7.53 2.74 11.36
N LEU A 40 -6.97 3.12 10.21
CA LEU A 40 -5.52 3.17 9.99
C LEU A 40 -4.91 4.46 10.56
N LEU A 41 -5.67 5.55 10.55
CA LEU A 41 -5.29 6.85 11.08
C LEU A 41 -4.81 6.80 12.55
N PRO A 42 -5.53 6.20 13.51
CA PRO A 42 -5.07 6.13 14.90
C PRO A 42 -3.76 5.35 15.06
N ILE A 43 -3.58 4.24 14.32
CA ILE A 43 -2.33 3.46 14.35
C ILE A 43 -1.16 4.31 13.84
N LEU A 44 -1.37 5.00 12.72
CA LEU A 44 -0.35 5.82 12.08
C LEU A 44 0.03 7.04 12.95
N LEU A 45 -0.95 7.62 13.63
CA LEU A 45 -0.76 8.74 14.57
C LEU A 45 0.05 8.30 15.81
N VAL A 46 -0.25 7.13 16.37
CA VAL A 46 0.53 6.57 17.49
C VAL A 46 1.96 6.26 17.06
N LEU A 47 2.17 5.64 15.89
CA LEU A 47 3.51 5.39 15.35
C LEU A 47 4.30 6.69 15.15
N LEU A 48 3.65 7.73 14.64
CA LEU A 48 4.26 9.05 14.48
C LEU A 48 4.64 9.66 15.84
N LEU A 49 3.74 9.59 16.83
CA LEU A 49 4.00 10.07 18.20
C LEU A 49 5.14 9.30 18.85
N LEU A 50 5.21 7.98 18.70
CA LEU A 50 6.30 7.16 19.22
C LEU A 50 7.62 7.50 18.52
N GLY A 51 7.62 7.66 17.19
CA GLY A 51 8.79 8.11 16.45
C GLY A 51 9.26 9.49 16.92
N LEU A 52 8.34 10.43 17.11
CA LEU A 52 8.64 11.74 17.67
C LEU A 52 9.18 11.64 19.10
N LEU A 53 8.60 10.78 19.93
CA LEU A 53 9.07 10.55 21.30
C LEU A 53 10.48 9.95 21.32
N VAL A 54 10.82 9.06 20.38
CA VAL A 54 12.18 8.53 20.22
C VAL A 54 13.14 9.61 19.74
N LEU A 55 12.72 10.48 18.82
CA LEU A 55 13.55 11.61 18.36
C LEU A 55 13.78 12.65 19.48
N LEU A 56 12.74 12.98 20.25
CA LEU A 56 12.81 13.91 21.39
C LEU A 56 13.53 13.29 22.60
N GLY A 57 13.30 12.00 22.84
CA GLY A 57 13.96 11.18 23.86
C GLY A 57 15.36 10.73 23.46
N GLY A 58 15.76 11.03 22.21
CA GLY A 58 17.10 10.90 21.64
C GLY A 58 18.10 11.83 22.30
N THR A 59 18.13 11.83 23.63
CA THR A 59 19.37 12.10 24.32
C THR A 59 20.30 10.93 23.97
N ALA A 60 21.23 11.21 23.06
CA ALA A 60 22.48 10.46 22.91
C ALA A 60 23.30 10.37 24.23
N ILE A 61 22.73 10.82 25.36
CA ILE A 61 23.22 10.93 26.73
C ILE A 61 22.98 9.62 27.52
N ALA A 62 22.10 8.71 27.06
CA ALA A 62 21.89 7.40 27.71
C ALA A 62 23.21 6.61 28.00
N PRO A 63 24.22 6.56 27.11
CA PRO A 63 25.52 5.95 27.41
C PRO A 63 26.47 6.82 28.25
N PHE A 64 26.17 8.11 28.47
CA PHE A 64 27.03 9.08 29.16
C PHE A 64 26.55 9.46 30.58
N ILE A 65 25.37 8.98 31.01
CA ILE A 65 24.93 9.08 32.41
C ILE A 65 25.54 7.95 33.26
N TYR A 66 25.79 6.77 32.67
CA TYR A 66 26.41 5.64 33.35
C TYR A 66 27.85 5.84 33.87
N PRO A 67 28.73 6.66 33.26
CA PRO A 67 30.09 6.85 33.75
C PRO A 67 30.20 7.76 34.99
N LEU A 68 29.12 8.43 35.39
CA LEU A 68 29.10 9.35 36.54
C LEU A 68 28.59 8.71 37.84
N PHE A 69 28.29 7.41 37.83
CA PHE A 69 27.96 6.60 39.01
C PHE A 69 28.87 5.38 39.11
#